data_AF-A4WPS1-F1
#
_entry.id   AF-A4WPS1-F1
#
_cell.length_a   1.000
_cell.length_b   1.000
_cell.length_c   1.000
_cell.angle_alpha   90.00
_cell.angle_beta   90.00
_cell.angle_gamma   90.00
#
_symmetry.space_group_name_H-M   'P 1'
#
loop_
_entity.id
_entity.type
_entity.pdbx_description
1 polymer ?
#
loop_
_entity_poly.entity_id
_entity_poly.type
_entity_poly.pdbx_seq_one_letter_code
_entity_poly.pdbx_strand_id
1 'polypeptide(L)'
;MNDFPDHLFVKVAREERERKERDERLRQFVLGVVQTADGLPLMHIVHPGNVAETKTLQAMLTTVLQRFPIERIVLVADRGLLSSA
;
A
#
# COMPACT_ATOMS: atom_id res chain seq x y z
N MET A 1 13.45 14.81 -21.86
CA MET A 1 12.35 13.84 -21.81
C MET A 1 12.22 13.46 -20.35
N ASN A 2 11.03 13.57 -19.75
CA ASN A 2 10.85 13.16 -18.36
C ASN A 2 10.81 11.63 -18.37
N ASP A 3 11.83 10.96 -17.83
CA ASP A 3 11.92 9.48 -17.82
C ASP A 3 10.95 8.84 -16.80
N PHE A 4 10.06 9.64 -16.21
CA PHE A 4 9.08 9.15 -15.25
C PHE A 4 7.76 8.82 -15.94
N PRO A 5 7.15 7.65 -15.62
CA PRO A 5 5.85 7.31 -16.17
C PRO A 5 4.76 8.27 -15.68
N ASP A 6 3.78 8.56 -16.53
CA ASP A 6 2.64 9.44 -16.21
C ASP A 6 1.85 8.96 -14.98
N HIS A 7 1.85 7.63 -14.74
CA HIS A 7 1.13 7.02 -13.64
C HIS A 7 1.89 5.85 -13.01
N LEU A 8 1.65 5.63 -11.72
CA LEU A 8 2.10 4.47 -10.97
C LEU A 8 0.93 3.68 -10.40
N PHE A 9 1.14 2.37 -10.27
CA PHE A 9 0.23 1.49 -9.58
C PHE A 9 0.68 1.33 -8.13
N VAL A 10 -0.25 1.52 -7.20
CA VAL A 10 -0.06 1.23 -5.78
C VAL A 10 -0.95 0.05 -5.45
N LYS A 11 -0.33 -1.12 -5.25
CA LYS A 11 -1.02 -2.34 -4.81
C LYS A 11 -0.95 -2.42 -3.29
N VAL A 12 -2.09 -2.54 -2.62
CA VAL A 12 -2.18 -2.61 -1.17
C VAL A 12 -2.85 -3.92 -0.78
N ALA A 13 -2.16 -4.72 0.02
CA ALA A 13 -2.65 -5.98 0.56
C ALA A 13 -2.55 -5.97 2.09
N ARG A 14 -3.54 -6.58 2.74
CA ARG A 14 -3.51 -6.85 4.17
C ARG A 14 -3.08 -8.30 4.38
N GLU A 15 -2.00 -8.48 5.11
CA GLU A 15 -1.51 -9.82 5.45
C GLU A 15 -1.87 -10.15 6.89
N GLU A 16 -2.61 -11.24 7.05
CA GLU A 16 -2.95 -11.83 8.33
C GLU A 16 -2.20 -13.15 8.45
N ARG A 17 -1.22 -13.23 9.34
CA ARG A 17 -0.60 -14.53 9.66
C ARG A 17 -1.43 -15.25 10.72
N GLU A 18 -1.99 -16.40 10.36
CA GLU A 18 -2.56 -17.35 11.33
C GLU A 18 -1.47 -17.91 12.26
N ARG A 19 -1.75 -18.06 13.56
CA ARG A 19 -0.76 -18.43 14.59
C ARG A 19 -0.87 -19.90 15.01
N LYS A 20 0.27 -20.50 15.37
CA LYS A 20 0.38 -21.83 15.99
C LYS A 20 0.36 -21.85 17.53
N GLU A 21 0.43 -20.73 18.25
CA GLU A 21 0.47 -20.74 19.73
C GLU A 21 -0.27 -19.53 20.33
N ARG A 22 -0.67 -19.60 21.60
CA ARG A 22 -1.91 -18.97 22.12
C ARG A 22 -1.83 -17.53 22.66
N ASP A 23 -0.70 -16.81 22.59
CA ASP A 23 -0.51 -15.65 23.48
C ASP A 23 0.10 -14.35 22.92
N GLU A 24 0.06 -14.13 21.59
CA GLU A 24 0.44 -12.81 21.03
C GLU A 24 -0.66 -12.29 20.11
N ARG A 25 -1.18 -11.10 20.42
CA ARG A 25 -2.07 -10.34 19.53
C ARG A 25 -1.47 -10.32 18.13
N LEU A 26 -2.26 -10.81 17.16
CA LEU A 26 -1.90 -10.96 15.75
C LEU A 26 -1.12 -9.74 15.23
N ARG A 27 0.10 -9.95 14.73
CA ARG A 27 0.84 -8.91 14.00
C ARG A 27 0.25 -8.80 12.59
N GLN A 28 -0.91 -8.17 12.48
CA GLN A 28 -1.45 -7.73 11.20
C GLN A 28 -0.53 -6.65 10.64
N PHE A 29 -0.30 -6.65 9.33
CA PHE A 29 0.38 -5.56 8.65
C PHE A 29 -0.24 -5.32 7.28
N VAL A 30 -0.09 -4.08 6.81
CA VAL A 30 -0.48 -3.67 5.47
C VAL A 30 0.80 -3.48 4.66
N LEU A 31 0.86 -4.11 3.48
CA LEU A 31 1.96 -3.98 2.53
C LEU A 31 1.45 -3.20 1.31
N GLY A 32 2.05 -2.04 1.07
CA GLY A 32 1.91 -1.29 -0.17
C GLY A 32 3.10 -1.56 -1.09
N VAL A 33 2.84 -1.84 -2.36
CA VAL A 33 3.86 -1.98 -3.41
C VAL A 33 3.57 -0.95 -4.50
N VAL A 34 4.58 -0.15 -4.82
CA VAL A 34 4.55 0.83 -5.91
C VAL A 34 5.29 0.25 -7.09
N GLN A 35 4.65 0.23 -8.25
CA GLN A 35 5.22 -0.32 -9.48
C GLN A 35 4.80 0.48 -10.70
N THR A 36 5.56 0.37 -11.78
CA THR A 36 5.15 0.86 -13.10
C THR A 36 3.96 0.03 -13.64
N ALA A 37 3.37 0.49 -14.75
CA ALA A 37 2.31 -0.24 -15.45
C ALA A 37 2.76 -1.64 -15.90
N ASP A 38 4.01 -1.78 -16.31
CA ASP A 38 4.60 -3.06 -16.75
C ASP A 38 5.04 -3.96 -15.57
N GLY A 39 4.80 -3.52 -14.33
CA GLY A 39 5.07 -4.31 -13.14
C GLY A 39 6.49 -4.19 -12.57
N LEU A 40 7.31 -3.24 -13.04
CA LEU A 40 8.62 -2.98 -12.45
C LEU A 40 8.44 -2.42 -11.02
N PRO A 41 8.95 -3.09 -9.98
CA PRO A 41 8.82 -2.62 -8.60
C PRO A 41 9.72 -1.41 -8.34
N LEU A 42 9.16 -0.35 -7.75
CA LEU A 42 9.87 0.90 -7.44
C LEU A 42 10.05 1.11 -5.93
N MET A 43 9.04 0.74 -5.14
CA MET A 43 9.04 0.95 -3.69
C MET A 43 8.08 -0.03 -3.01
N HIS A 44 8.36 -0.35 -1.74
CA HIS A 44 7.40 -0.99 -0.85
C HIS A 44 7.24 -0.18 0.45
N ILE A 45 6.09 -0.31 1.10
CA ILE A 45 5.75 0.38 2.35
C ILE A 45 5.05 -0.62 3.27
N VAL A 46 5.46 -0.69 4.55
CA VAL A 46 4.85 -1.58 5.54
C VAL A 46 4.28 -0.75 6.68
N HIS A 47 3.01 -0.97 7.01
CA HIS A 47 2.33 -0.35 8.15
C HIS A 47 1.79 -1.39 9.12
N PRO A 48 1.72 -1.10 10.43
CA PRO A 48 1.04 -1.95 11.40
C PRO A 48 -0.45 -2.05 11.08
N GLY A 49 -1.01 -3.26 11.08
CA GLY A 49 -2.38 -3.55 10.64
C GLY A 49 -3.48 -3.18 11.63
N ASN A 50 -3.14 -2.60 12.78
CA ASN A 50 -4.11 -2.07 13.75
C ASN A 50 -4.36 -0.56 13.61
N VAL A 51 -3.67 0.13 12.69
CA VAL A 51 -3.84 1.56 12.45
C VAL A 51 -5.04 1.74 11.53
N ALA A 52 -6.05 2.51 11.98
CA ALA A 52 -7.29 2.80 11.25
C ALA A 52 -7.05 2.94 9.74
N GLU A 53 -7.61 2.00 8.96
CA GLU A 53 -7.16 1.63 7.61
C GLU A 53 -7.09 2.82 6.63
N THR A 54 -8.04 3.76 6.74
CA THR A 54 -8.08 4.98 5.91
C THR A 54 -6.84 5.87 6.11
N LYS A 55 -6.35 6.01 7.35
CA LYS A 55 -5.15 6.83 7.64
C LYS A 55 -3.89 6.18 7.07
N THR A 56 -3.81 4.86 7.13
CA THR A 56 -2.71 4.08 6.57
C THR A 56 -2.63 4.23 5.05
N LEU A 57 -3.78 4.17 4.37
CA LEU A 57 -3.85 4.36 2.92
C LEU A 57 -3.45 5.79 2.52
N GLN A 58 -3.98 6.80 3.20
CA GLN A 58 -3.66 8.21 2.92
C GLN A 58 -2.16 8.50 3.11
N ALA A 59 -1.54 7.95 4.16
CA ALA A 59 -0.11 8.11 4.42
C ALA A 59 0.74 7.45 3.31
N MET A 60 0.34 6.27 2.83
CA MET A 60 1.02 5.62 1.70
C MET A 60 0.92 6.47 0.42
N LEU A 61 -0.29 6.91 0.05
CA LEU A 61 -0.49 7.71 -1.17
C LEU A 61 0.27 9.04 -1.11
N THR A 62 0.26 9.71 0.04
CA THR A 62 1.03 10.95 0.27
C THR A 62 2.52 10.73 0.06
N THR A 63 3.07 9.62 0.59
CA THR A 63 4.48 9.26 0.43
C THR A 63 4.85 9.04 -1.04
N VAL A 64 3.97 8.39 -1.81
CA VAL A 64 4.19 8.13 -3.24
C VAL A 64 4.20 9.44 -4.03
N LEU A 65 3.21 10.31 -3.82
CA LEU A 65 3.10 11.60 -4.52
C LEU A 65 4.25 12.55 -4.20
N GLN A 66 4.80 12.51 -2.99
CA GLN A 66 5.97 13.32 -2.62
C GLN A 66 7.28 12.80 -3.23
N ARG A 67 7.36 11.49 -3.49
CA ARG A 67 8.61 10.84 -3.92
C ARG A 67 8.75 10.75 -5.43
N PHE A 68 7.63 10.64 -6.15
CA PHE A 68 7.64 10.43 -7.59
C PHE A 68 6.93 11.58 -8.30
N PRO A 69 7.54 12.19 -9.33
CA PRO A 69 6.93 13.28 -10.11
C PRO A 69 5.91 12.71 -11.10
N ILE A 70 4.80 12.17 -10.58
CA ILE A 70 3.71 11.55 -11.36
C ILE A 70 2.42 12.36 -11.26
N GLU A 71 1.58 12.27 -12.30
CA GLU A 71 0.31 12.99 -12.36
C GLU A 71 -0.86 12.15 -11.84
N ARG A 72 -0.72 10.81 -11.85
CA ARG A 72 -1.82 9.90 -11.51
C ARG A 72 -1.35 8.67 -10.72
N ILE A 73 -2.15 8.29 -9.73
CA ILE A 73 -2.02 7.00 -9.05
C ILE A 73 -3.20 6.11 -9.43
N VAL A 74 -2.91 4.85 -9.74
CA VAL A 74 -3.90 3.78 -9.83
C VAL A 74 -3.79 2.93 -8.58
N LEU A 75 -4.77 3.08 -7.67
CA LEU A 75 -4.82 2.29 -6.44
C LEU A 75 -5.50 0.96 -6.71
N VAL A 76 -4.82 -0.13 -6.35
CA VAL A 76 -5.36 -1.49 -6.36
C VAL A 76 -5.34 -1.96 -4.91
N ALA A 77 -6.51 -2.16 -4.33
CA ALA A 77 -6.64 -2.61 -2.95
C ALA A 77 -7.77 -3.62 -2.81
N ASP A 78 -7.67 -4.52 -1.84
CA ASP A 78 -8.76 -5.41 -1.50
C ASP A 78 -9.98 -4.62 -1.05
N ARG A 79 -11.18 -5.09 -1.43
CA ARG A 79 -12.44 -4.42 -1.10
C ARG A 79 -12.58 -4.11 0.40
N GLY A 80 -12.08 -5.00 1.27
CA GLY A 80 -12.11 -4.82 2.72
C GLY A 80 -11.32 -3.60 3.21
N LEU A 81 -10.30 -3.16 2.45
CA LEU A 81 -9.52 -1.95 2.76
C LEU A 81 -10.23 -0.65 2.35
N LEU A 82 -11.23 -0.75 1.46
CA LEU A 82 -11.95 0.41 0.91
C LEU A 82 -13.37 0.55 1.47
N SER A 83 -13.89 -0.44 2.20
CA SER A 83 -15.29 -0.47 2.66
C SER A 83 -15.61 0.49 3.81
N SER A 84 -14.61 1.17 4.37
CA SER A 84 -14.74 2.06 5.53
C SER A 84 -14.38 3.52 5.23
N ALA A 85 -14.08 3.83 3.96
CA ALA A 85 -13.66 5.15 3.50
C ALA A 85 -14.85 5.99 2.99
#